data_AF-A0A4P5VXE7-F1
#
_entry.id   AF-A0A4P5VXE7-F1
#
_cell.length_a   1.000
_cell.length_b   1.000
_cell.length_c   1.000
_cell.angle_alpha   90.00
_cell.angle_beta   90.00
_cell.angle_gamma   90.00
#
_symmetry.space_group_name_H-M   'P 1'
#
loop_
_entity.id
_entity.type
_entity.pdbx_description
1 polymer ?
#
loop_
_entity_poly.entity_id
_entity_poly.type
_entity_poly.pdbx_seq_one_letter_code
_entity_poly.pdbx_strand_id
1 'polypeptide(L)'
;MPVSAEWVLVAVQVGLAGIAAGFAVARRRGPHGTLAWLFAIVAFPLVGPLAYFALANPHISRPKRRKIQAAERVRGENPPAAAPPEAVFGTPAVRSVLKGMTRATLLPPTTGNQVTLLTDNVAAFAAKELAIREAKHSVWAEYYSLHDDATGRRFLEALRARAAEGVEVRLLVDAVGSHDIDEASVARLRAAGGRVEAFHPVNPLRRRWSVHLRNHRKVLVVDGAIGFVGGMNIGDRYAGSGRRRSLRWRDTHLRIEGPAARDLARVFDEDWCFMTGECLRLADAAPAKGNTTVAVLPSGPDQPENAAALAWFSCIGLAVERCWLTTPYFAPNSAILTALTSAARRGVDVRLLVPVRTDLWLMDLVNRSFYPALVEAGVRVFEYQPAFVHAKTLVADTELSFIGSANVDIRSFQLNFEAGAVIADPGFAGQMERQFLADLEESREVSVGAVRRGSVWAAASQGAAQVLAPLL
;
A
#
# COMPACT_ATOMS: atom_id res chain seq x y z
N MET A 1 -59.23 -20.29 9.59
CA MET A 1 -58.54 -19.90 10.83
C MET A 1 -57.67 -18.70 10.52
N PRO A 2 -57.76 -17.59 11.27
CA PRO A 2 -56.91 -16.44 11.03
C PRO A 2 -55.44 -16.85 11.27
N VAL A 3 -54.56 -16.51 10.32
CA VAL A 3 -53.12 -16.67 10.51
C VAL A 3 -52.75 -15.81 11.72
N SER A 4 -52.18 -16.40 12.77
CA SER A 4 -51.76 -15.62 13.94
C SER A 4 -50.66 -14.64 13.52
N ALA A 5 -50.60 -13.48 14.17
CA ALA A 5 -49.57 -12.47 13.90
C ALA A 5 -48.15 -13.04 14.01
N GLU A 6 -47.95 -14.07 14.83
CA GLU A 6 -46.70 -14.81 14.99
C GLU A 6 -46.28 -15.52 13.70
N TRP A 7 -47.21 -16.20 13.01
CA TRP A 7 -46.91 -16.86 11.74
C TRP A 7 -46.58 -15.86 10.63
N VAL A 8 -47.22 -14.69 10.64
CA VAL A 8 -46.88 -13.59 9.72
C VAL A 8 -45.46 -13.09 9.99
N LEU A 9 -45.10 -12.88 11.26
CA LEU A 9 -43.76 -12.42 11.65
C LEU A 9 -42.68 -13.43 11.25
N VAL A 10 -42.90 -14.73 11.51
CA VAL A 10 -41.98 -15.80 11.12
C VAL A 10 -41.82 -15.85 9.60
N ALA A 11 -42.91 -15.77 8.83
CA ALA A 11 -42.84 -15.74 7.37
C ALA A 11 -42.04 -14.54 6.83
N VAL A 12 -42.21 -13.36 7.44
CA VAL A 12 -41.43 -12.16 7.09
C VAL A 12 -39.95 -12.34 7.41
N GLN A 13 -39.60 -12.89 8.58
CA GLN A 13 -38.22 -13.15 8.98
C GLN A 13 -37.53 -14.14 8.04
N VAL A 14 -38.19 -15.26 7.75
CA VAL A 14 -37.66 -16.29 6.83
C VAL A 14 -37.52 -15.72 5.41
N GLY A 15 -38.51 -14.96 4.94
CA GLY A 15 -38.44 -14.30 3.63
C GLY A 15 -37.29 -13.30 3.54
N LEU A 16 -37.12 -12.45 4.55
CA LEU A 16 -36.03 -11.47 4.60
C LEU A 16 -34.65 -12.14 4.66
N ALA A 17 -34.51 -13.19 5.47
CA ALA A 17 -33.29 -13.99 5.57
C ALA A 17 -32.97 -14.69 4.24
N GLY A 18 -33.97 -15.30 3.59
CA GLY A 18 -33.83 -15.95 2.29
C GLY A 18 -33.38 -14.97 1.19
N ILE A 19 -33.98 -13.78 1.15
CA ILE A 19 -33.57 -12.71 0.21
C ILE A 19 -32.14 -12.28 0.48
N ALA A 20 -31.79 -11.97 1.74
CA ALA A 20 -30.44 -11.54 2.10
C ALA A 20 -29.38 -12.62 1.78
N ALA A 21 -29.67 -13.90 2.07
CA ALA A 21 -28.81 -15.02 1.75
C ALA A 21 -28.63 -15.20 0.23
N GLY A 22 -29.73 -15.10 -0.54
CA GLY A 22 -29.68 -15.12 -2.00
C GLY A 22 -28.79 -14.02 -2.56
N PHE A 23 -28.92 -12.79 -2.04
CA PHE A 23 -28.02 -11.69 -2.41
C PHE A 23 -26.57 -11.93 -1.97
N ALA A 24 -26.33 -12.50 -0.80
CA ALA A 24 -24.98 -12.79 -0.29
C ALA A 24 -24.24 -13.78 -1.20
N VAL A 25 -24.93 -14.81 -1.70
CA VAL A 25 -24.40 -15.78 -2.65
C VAL A 25 -24.23 -15.15 -4.04
N ALA A 26 -25.25 -14.46 -4.55
CA ALA A 26 -25.24 -13.89 -5.90
C ALA A 26 -24.12 -12.83 -6.10
N ARG A 27 -23.73 -12.13 -5.03
CA ARG A 27 -22.68 -11.09 -5.09
C ARG A 27 -21.26 -11.64 -5.22
N ARG A 28 -21.05 -12.96 -5.15
CA ARG A 28 -19.72 -13.62 -5.30
C ARG A 28 -18.62 -12.93 -4.48
N ARG A 29 -18.92 -12.53 -3.24
CA ARG A 29 -17.85 -12.18 -2.30
C ARG A 29 -17.01 -13.44 -2.07
N GLY A 30 -15.72 -13.29 -1.81
CA GLY A 30 -14.86 -14.45 -1.55
C GLY A 30 -15.51 -15.41 -0.54
N PRO A 31 -15.26 -16.73 -0.65
CA PRO A 31 -16.06 -17.77 0.02
C PRO A 31 -16.24 -17.53 1.52
N HIS A 32 -15.19 -17.05 2.21
CA HIS A 32 -15.23 -16.73 3.64
C HIS A 32 -16.18 -15.57 3.98
N GLY A 33 -16.20 -14.50 3.18
CA GLY A 33 -17.06 -13.34 3.41
C GLY A 33 -18.53 -13.65 3.15
N THR A 34 -18.81 -14.47 2.12
CA THR A 34 -20.18 -14.98 1.88
C THR A 34 -20.63 -15.87 3.03
N LEU A 35 -19.80 -16.82 3.47
CA LEU A 35 -20.12 -17.69 4.60
C LEU A 35 -20.37 -16.90 5.89
N ALA A 36 -19.53 -15.92 6.23
CA ALA A 36 -19.72 -15.08 7.41
C ALA A 36 -21.09 -14.37 7.43
N TRP A 37 -21.50 -13.80 6.29
CA TRP A 37 -22.82 -13.18 6.16
C TRP A 37 -23.95 -14.20 6.20
N LEU A 38 -23.79 -15.38 5.58
CA LEU A 38 -24.78 -16.45 5.68
C LEU A 38 -24.97 -16.90 7.14
N PHE A 39 -23.88 -17.08 7.90
CA PHE A 39 -23.95 -17.38 9.33
C PHE A 39 -24.64 -16.28 10.11
N ALA A 40 -24.28 -15.01 9.89
CA ALA A 40 -24.93 -13.88 10.57
C ALA A 40 -26.44 -13.80 10.25
N ILE A 41 -26.82 -14.05 9.00
CA ILE A 41 -28.22 -14.05 8.56
C ILE A 41 -29.01 -15.21 9.20
N VAL A 42 -28.44 -16.40 9.27
CA VAL A 42 -29.09 -17.58 9.86
C VAL A 42 -29.16 -17.49 11.39
N ALA A 43 -28.07 -17.08 12.05
CA ALA A 43 -28.01 -16.97 13.50
C ALA A 43 -28.89 -15.82 14.04
N PHE A 44 -29.07 -14.75 13.26
CA PHE A 44 -29.85 -13.58 13.64
C PHE A 44 -30.84 -13.21 12.51
N PRO A 45 -31.98 -13.90 12.35
CA PRO A 45 -32.86 -13.79 11.19
C PRO A 45 -33.51 -12.41 10.99
N LEU A 46 -33.48 -11.53 12.01
CA LEU A 46 -33.90 -10.13 11.88
C LEU A 46 -32.72 -9.17 11.71
N VAL A 47 -31.75 -9.24 12.63
CA VAL A 47 -30.61 -8.31 12.67
C VAL A 47 -29.61 -8.59 11.55
N GLY A 48 -29.36 -9.86 11.24
CA GLY A 48 -28.42 -10.30 10.21
C GLY A 48 -28.74 -9.76 8.82
N PRO A 49 -29.98 -9.91 8.30
CA PRO A 49 -30.38 -9.31 7.04
C PRO A 49 -30.30 -7.78 7.03
N LEU A 50 -30.72 -7.11 8.11
CA LEU A 50 -30.64 -5.64 8.21
C LEU A 50 -29.17 -5.16 8.19
N ALA A 51 -28.31 -5.79 8.98
CA ALA A 51 -26.87 -5.54 8.98
C ALA A 51 -26.24 -5.84 7.63
N TYR A 52 -26.67 -6.90 6.94
CA TYR A 52 -26.19 -7.23 5.60
C TYR A 52 -26.48 -6.11 4.60
N PHE A 53 -27.71 -5.61 4.56
CA PHE A 53 -28.06 -4.53 3.64
C PHE A 53 -27.42 -3.19 4.01
N ALA A 54 -27.20 -2.93 5.30
CA ALA A 54 -26.56 -1.71 5.78
C ALA A 54 -25.03 -1.70 5.57
N LEU A 55 -24.35 -2.78 5.93
CA LEU A 55 -22.88 -2.83 6.04
C LEU A 55 -22.23 -3.60 4.89
N ALA A 56 -22.89 -4.63 4.37
CA ALA A 56 -22.25 -5.50 3.41
C ALA A 56 -22.09 -4.83 2.04
N ASN A 57 -22.82 -3.76 1.74
CA ASN A 57 -22.74 -3.04 0.47
C ASN A 57 -21.85 -1.79 0.58
N PRO A 58 -20.50 -1.93 0.57
CA PRO A 58 -19.66 -0.75 0.51
C PRO A 58 -19.99 -0.06 -0.82
N HIS A 59 -20.36 1.22 -0.77
CA HIS A 59 -20.79 1.99 -1.95
C HIS A 59 -19.61 2.31 -2.90
N ILE A 60 -18.85 1.29 -3.31
CA ILE A 60 -17.53 1.38 -3.94
C ILE A 60 -17.56 1.24 -5.46
N SER A 61 -18.62 0.65 -6.04
CA SER A 61 -18.68 0.35 -7.48
C SER A 61 -18.68 1.61 -8.36
N ARG A 62 -19.38 2.67 -7.94
CA ARG A 62 -19.40 3.96 -8.65
C ARG A 62 -18.04 4.67 -8.58
N PRO A 63 -17.44 4.88 -7.38
CA PRO A 63 -16.06 5.33 -7.25
C PRO A 63 -15.06 4.55 -8.12
N LYS A 64 -15.06 3.22 -8.02
CA LYS A 64 -14.18 2.34 -8.77
C LYS A 64 -14.28 2.60 -10.28
N ARG A 65 -15.50 2.65 -10.82
CA ARG A 65 -15.70 2.94 -12.26
C ARG A 65 -15.20 4.32 -12.67
N ARG A 66 -15.45 5.36 -11.86
CA ARG A 66 -14.94 6.71 -12.12
C ARG A 66 -13.41 6.76 -12.12
N LYS A 67 -12.77 5.99 -11.23
CA LYS A 67 -11.31 5.88 -11.17
C LYS A 67 -10.75 5.19 -12.41
N ILE A 68 -11.35 4.09 -12.86
CA ILE A 68 -10.98 3.42 -14.13
C ILE A 68 -11.10 4.41 -15.31
N GLN A 69 -12.21 5.14 -15.41
CA GLN A 69 -12.42 6.14 -16.46
C GLN A 69 -11.40 7.29 -16.40
N ALA A 70 -10.96 7.70 -15.21
CA ALA A 70 -9.90 8.69 -15.07
C ALA A 70 -8.56 8.14 -15.57
N ALA A 71 -8.20 6.91 -15.19
CA ALA A 71 -6.99 6.26 -15.66
C ALA A 71 -6.97 6.04 -17.19
N GLU A 72 -8.12 5.69 -17.79
CA GLU A 72 -8.26 5.60 -19.25
C GLU A 72 -8.04 6.95 -19.96
N ARG A 73 -8.59 8.04 -19.41
CA ARG A 73 -8.38 9.40 -19.94
C ARG A 73 -6.92 9.82 -19.85
N VAL A 74 -6.30 9.67 -18.67
CA VAL A 74 -4.87 9.97 -18.47
C VAL A 74 -3.99 9.17 -19.42
N ARG A 75 -4.31 7.90 -19.67
CA ARG A 75 -3.59 7.05 -20.64
C ARG A 75 -3.75 7.53 -22.07
N GLY A 76 -4.93 8.04 -22.44
CA GLY A 76 -5.19 8.61 -23.76
C GLY A 76 -4.45 9.92 -23.99
N GLU A 77 -4.43 10.81 -22.99
CA GLU A 77 -3.77 12.13 -23.08
C GLU A 77 -2.25 12.05 -22.92
N ASN A 78 -1.79 11.14 -22.06
CA ASN A 78 -0.39 10.84 -21.82
C ASN A 78 -0.17 9.35 -22.08
N PRO A 79 0.20 8.86 -23.26
CA PRO A 79 0.49 7.43 -23.44
C PRO A 79 1.75 7.01 -22.65
N PRO A 80 1.82 5.76 -22.13
CA PRO A 80 3.05 5.22 -21.56
C PRO A 80 4.19 5.22 -22.58
N ALA A 81 5.44 5.28 -22.10
CA ALA A 81 6.58 5.09 -22.97
C ALA A 81 6.56 3.69 -23.61
N ALA A 82 7.20 3.56 -24.77
CA ALA A 82 7.37 2.25 -25.40
C ALA A 82 8.17 1.33 -24.47
N ALA A 83 7.74 0.06 -24.39
CA ALA A 83 8.46 -0.94 -23.61
C ALA A 83 9.88 -1.13 -24.19
N PRO A 84 10.94 -1.16 -23.35
CA PRO A 84 12.26 -1.47 -23.83
C PRO A 84 12.33 -2.93 -24.31
N PRO A 85 13.30 -3.28 -25.17
CA PRO A 85 13.47 -4.65 -25.66
C PRO A 85 13.64 -5.65 -24.51
N GLU A 86 13.02 -6.82 -24.62
CA GLU A 86 13.02 -7.82 -23.54
C GLU A 86 14.43 -8.27 -23.11
N ALA A 87 15.40 -8.20 -24.02
CA ALA A 87 16.80 -8.55 -23.75
C ALA A 87 17.46 -7.69 -22.66
N VAL A 88 16.88 -6.53 -22.33
CA VAL A 88 17.43 -5.59 -21.33
C VAL A 88 17.19 -6.06 -19.88
N PHE A 89 16.28 -7.02 -19.67
CA PHE A 89 15.71 -7.33 -18.36
C PHE A 89 16.37 -8.50 -17.60
N GLY A 90 17.71 -8.58 -17.60
CA GLY A 90 18.46 -9.52 -16.75
C GLY A 90 18.09 -11.00 -16.94
N THR A 91 17.92 -11.74 -15.85
CA THR A 91 17.58 -13.19 -15.85
C THR A 91 16.15 -13.50 -16.36
N PRO A 92 15.85 -14.76 -16.76
CA PRO A 92 14.49 -15.16 -17.11
C PRO A 92 13.45 -14.91 -16.00
N ALA A 93 13.84 -15.03 -14.74
CA ALA A 93 12.98 -14.74 -13.59
C ALA A 93 12.61 -13.25 -13.53
N VAL A 94 13.60 -12.36 -13.63
CA VAL A 94 13.39 -10.90 -13.73
C VAL A 94 12.45 -10.56 -14.87
N ARG A 95 12.69 -11.12 -16.07
CA ARG A 95 11.80 -10.93 -17.23
C ARG A 95 10.37 -11.31 -16.95
N SER A 96 10.16 -12.46 -16.29
CA SER A 96 8.83 -12.95 -15.96
C SER A 96 8.09 -12.00 -15.02
N VAL A 97 8.76 -11.52 -13.96
CA VAL A 97 8.19 -10.53 -13.03
C VAL A 97 7.81 -9.25 -13.77
N LEU A 98 8.74 -8.65 -14.52
CA LEU A 98 8.50 -7.37 -15.20
C LEU A 98 7.40 -7.46 -16.27
N LYS A 99 7.31 -8.58 -16.99
CA LYS A 99 6.19 -8.84 -17.93
C LYS A 99 4.85 -8.93 -17.20
N GLY A 100 4.82 -9.63 -16.07
CA GLY A 100 3.63 -9.71 -15.20
C GLY A 100 3.19 -8.31 -14.76
N MET A 101 4.13 -7.49 -14.30
CA MET A 101 3.84 -6.13 -13.82
C MET A 101 3.35 -5.22 -14.94
N THR A 102 3.93 -5.34 -16.13
CA THR A 102 3.48 -4.61 -17.33
C THR A 102 2.05 -4.97 -17.68
N ARG A 103 1.67 -6.25 -17.61
CA ARG A 103 0.28 -6.68 -17.90
C ARG A 103 -0.71 -6.22 -16.84
N ALA A 104 -0.31 -6.25 -15.56
CA ALA A 104 -1.16 -5.85 -14.45
C ALA A 104 -1.43 -4.34 -14.42
N THR A 105 -0.42 -3.52 -14.75
CA THR A 105 -0.51 -2.05 -14.65
C THR A 105 -0.73 -1.35 -15.98
N LEU A 106 -0.45 -2.06 -17.09
CA LEU A 106 -0.31 -1.49 -18.43
C LEU A 106 0.76 -0.38 -18.47
N LEU A 107 1.74 -0.43 -17.57
CA LEU A 107 2.93 0.42 -17.53
C LEU A 107 4.17 -0.45 -17.74
N PRO A 108 4.84 -0.32 -18.90
CA PRO A 108 6.10 -1.01 -19.12
C PRO A 108 7.19 -0.54 -18.14
N PRO A 109 8.16 -1.40 -17.79
CA PRO A 109 9.35 -0.96 -17.09
C PRO A 109 10.12 0.05 -17.93
N THR A 110 10.77 0.99 -17.26
CA THR A 110 11.69 1.95 -17.88
C THR A 110 13.14 1.62 -17.55
N THR A 111 14.04 2.08 -18.40
CA THR A 111 15.49 1.94 -18.25
C THR A 111 16.12 3.34 -18.21
N GLY A 112 17.42 3.43 -17.88
CA GLY A 112 18.10 4.72 -17.80
C GLY A 112 17.84 5.48 -16.49
N ASN A 113 17.27 4.82 -15.48
CA ASN A 113 16.93 5.46 -14.21
C ASN A 113 18.13 5.49 -13.26
N GLN A 114 18.24 6.56 -12.48
CA GLN A 114 19.07 6.62 -11.28
C GLN A 114 18.17 6.46 -10.06
N VAL A 115 18.45 5.44 -9.24
CA VAL A 115 17.64 5.13 -8.06
C VAL A 115 18.50 5.22 -6.81
N THR A 116 18.06 6.04 -5.86
CA THR A 116 18.69 6.20 -4.55
C THR A 116 17.81 5.56 -3.48
N LEU A 117 18.39 4.64 -2.71
CA LEU A 117 17.75 4.06 -1.54
C LEU A 117 17.82 5.04 -0.37
N LEU A 118 16.66 5.36 0.22
CA LEU A 118 16.55 6.27 1.37
C LEU A 118 16.06 5.48 2.59
N THR A 119 16.97 5.12 3.48
CA THR A 119 16.68 4.35 4.71
C THR A 119 16.90 5.15 5.99
N ASP A 120 17.68 6.23 5.91
CA ASP A 120 17.78 7.24 6.95
C ASP A 120 16.65 8.27 6.79
N ASN A 121 15.83 8.39 7.82
CA ASN A 121 14.66 9.26 7.82
C ASN A 121 15.02 10.74 7.61
N VAL A 122 16.08 11.21 8.27
CA VAL A 122 16.47 12.63 8.23
C VAL A 122 16.94 12.99 6.82
N ALA A 123 17.81 12.15 6.23
CA ALA A 123 18.27 12.28 4.86
C ALA A 123 17.11 12.18 3.86
N ALA A 124 16.16 11.28 4.08
CA ALA A 124 14.99 11.13 3.19
C ALA A 124 14.13 12.39 3.15
N PHE A 125 13.84 13.00 4.31
CA PHE A 125 13.08 14.25 4.37
C PHE A 125 13.88 15.45 3.86
N ALA A 126 15.17 15.52 4.17
CA ALA A 126 16.05 16.55 3.62
C ALA A 126 16.10 16.51 2.08
N ALA A 127 16.15 15.31 1.49
CA ALA A 127 16.11 15.12 0.04
C ALA A 127 14.78 15.56 -0.58
N LYS A 128 13.64 15.25 0.04
CA LYS A 128 12.31 15.72 -0.40
C LYS A 128 12.23 17.24 -0.37
N GLU A 129 12.64 17.85 0.73
CA GLU A 129 12.60 19.31 0.89
C GLU A 129 13.55 20.02 -0.08
N LEU A 130 14.74 19.45 -0.33
CA LEU A 130 15.66 19.99 -1.31
C LEU A 130 15.04 19.97 -2.71
N ALA A 131 14.47 18.83 -3.12
CA ALA A 131 13.79 18.71 -4.40
C ALA A 131 12.64 19.73 -4.54
N ILE A 132 11.81 19.90 -3.49
CA ILE A 132 10.75 20.91 -3.49
C ILE A 132 11.33 22.31 -3.64
N ARG A 133 12.36 22.69 -2.86
CA ARG A 133 12.97 24.03 -2.95
C ARG A 133 13.57 24.32 -4.33
N GLU A 134 14.13 23.31 -4.98
CA GLU A 134 14.80 23.47 -6.27
C GLU A 134 13.85 23.43 -7.47
N ALA A 135 12.59 23.02 -7.26
CA ALA A 135 11.56 22.91 -8.28
C ALA A 135 11.44 24.18 -9.14
N LYS A 136 11.33 23.98 -10.45
CA LYS A 136 11.26 25.07 -11.45
C LYS A 136 9.90 25.20 -12.12
N HIS A 137 9.16 24.11 -12.23
CA HIS A 137 7.94 24.03 -13.02
C HIS A 137 6.78 23.48 -12.21
N SER A 138 6.97 22.37 -11.51
CA SER A 138 5.88 21.73 -10.77
C SER A 138 6.32 20.93 -9.56
N VAL A 139 5.44 20.87 -8.56
CA VAL A 139 5.53 19.98 -7.40
C VAL A 139 4.17 19.32 -7.20
N TRP A 140 4.10 18.01 -7.43
CA TRP A 140 2.90 17.21 -7.26
C TRP A 140 3.10 16.18 -6.16
N ALA A 141 2.24 16.19 -5.15
CA ALA A 141 2.40 15.37 -3.95
C ALA A 141 1.09 14.69 -3.57
N GLU A 142 1.14 13.40 -3.28
CA GLU A 142 0.04 12.65 -2.68
C GLU A 142 0.48 11.85 -1.46
N TYR A 143 -0.30 11.97 -0.38
CA TYR A 143 0.00 11.29 0.88
C TYR A 143 -1.27 10.81 1.59
N TYR A 144 -1.21 9.60 2.14
CA TYR A 144 -2.23 9.11 3.06
C TYR A 144 -2.30 9.97 4.33
N SER A 145 -1.17 10.13 5.00
CA SER A 145 -1.06 10.91 6.24
C SER A 145 -0.11 12.08 6.07
N LEU A 146 -0.63 13.27 6.36
CA LEU A 146 0.10 14.52 6.54
C LEU A 146 -0.39 15.12 7.86
N HIS A 147 0.45 15.00 8.90
CA HIS A 147 0.11 15.39 10.26
C HIS A 147 0.34 16.88 10.55
N ASP A 148 -0.45 17.49 11.45
CA ASP A 148 -0.17 18.83 12.00
C ASP A 148 0.93 18.78 13.08
N ASP A 149 2.15 18.47 12.64
CA ASP A 149 3.36 18.50 13.46
C ASP A 149 4.45 19.37 12.82
N ALA A 150 5.63 19.43 13.44
CA ALA A 150 6.70 20.30 12.97
C ALA A 150 7.13 19.93 11.53
N THR A 151 7.17 18.63 11.23
CA THR A 151 7.50 18.10 9.92
C THR A 151 6.42 18.44 8.89
N GLY A 152 5.14 18.21 9.20
CA GLY A 152 4.03 18.53 8.30
C GLY A 152 3.91 20.02 8.00
N ARG A 153 4.04 20.89 9.01
CA ARG A 153 4.03 22.34 8.80
C ARG A 153 5.20 22.81 7.95
N ARG A 154 6.41 22.26 8.14
CA ARG A 154 7.58 22.56 7.29
C ARG A 154 7.38 22.11 5.85
N PHE A 155 6.77 20.94 5.64
CA PHE A 155 6.43 20.44 4.32
C PHE A 155 5.43 21.36 3.60
N LEU A 156 4.32 21.72 4.25
CA LEU A 156 3.33 22.65 3.68
C LEU A 156 3.92 24.03 3.40
N GLU A 157 4.80 24.52 4.27
CA GLU A 157 5.49 25.80 4.06
C GLU A 157 6.44 25.76 2.86
N ALA A 158 7.18 24.67 2.65
CA ALA A 158 8.04 24.50 1.48
C ALA A 158 7.23 24.51 0.17
N LEU A 159 6.08 23.82 0.16
CA LEU A 159 5.12 23.85 -0.95
C LEU A 159 4.58 25.27 -1.19
N ARG A 160 4.17 25.97 -0.11
CA ARG A 160 3.65 27.33 -0.19
C ARG A 160 4.68 28.29 -0.77
N ALA A 161 5.94 28.18 -0.34
CA ALA A 161 7.03 29.03 -0.83
C ALA A 161 7.25 28.86 -2.34
N ARG A 162 7.19 27.62 -2.87
CA ARG A 162 7.27 27.39 -4.32
C ARG A 162 6.05 27.91 -5.08
N ALA A 163 4.84 27.68 -4.55
CA ALA A 163 3.61 28.20 -5.14
C ALA A 163 3.65 29.74 -5.27
N ALA A 164 4.12 30.42 -4.22
CA ALA A 164 4.27 31.88 -4.21
C ALA A 164 5.27 32.41 -5.25
N GLU A 165 6.22 31.58 -5.69
CA GLU A 165 7.17 31.88 -6.77
C GLU A 165 6.65 31.49 -8.16
N GLY A 166 5.39 31.06 -8.26
CA GLY A 166 4.74 30.70 -9.53
C GLY A 166 4.95 29.26 -9.99
N VAL A 167 5.60 28.41 -9.17
CA VAL A 167 5.71 26.98 -9.45
C VAL A 167 4.33 26.33 -9.28
N GLU A 168 3.96 25.43 -10.18
CA GLU A 168 2.69 24.74 -10.11
C GLU A 168 2.69 23.71 -8.97
N VAL A 169 1.94 23.98 -7.89
CA VAL A 169 1.88 23.08 -6.74
C VAL A 169 0.51 22.40 -6.65
N ARG A 170 0.51 21.07 -6.66
CA ARG A 170 -0.68 20.24 -6.44
C ARG A 170 -0.45 19.27 -5.29
N LEU A 171 -1.34 19.29 -4.31
CA LEU A 171 -1.31 18.41 -3.15
C LEU A 171 -2.62 17.64 -3.04
N LEU A 172 -2.53 16.33 -2.95
CA LEU A 172 -3.64 15.42 -2.70
C LEU A 172 -3.42 14.73 -1.35
N VAL A 173 -4.38 14.83 -0.43
CA VAL A 173 -4.29 14.19 0.88
C VAL A 173 -5.47 13.25 1.11
N ASP A 174 -5.25 12.07 1.68
CA ASP A 174 -6.37 11.21 2.05
C ASP A 174 -7.14 11.81 3.24
N ALA A 175 -8.47 11.91 3.09
CA ALA A 175 -9.32 12.58 4.07
C ALA A 175 -9.38 11.85 5.43
N VAL A 176 -9.07 10.56 5.49
CA VAL A 176 -9.04 9.78 6.75
C VAL A 176 -7.64 9.82 7.35
N GLY A 177 -6.62 9.57 6.53
CA GLY A 177 -5.24 9.52 7.00
C GLY A 177 -4.66 10.88 7.41
N SER A 178 -5.21 11.98 6.87
CA SER A 178 -4.80 13.38 7.13
C SER A 178 -5.92 14.20 7.78
N HIS A 179 -6.73 13.58 8.63
CA HIS A 179 -7.85 14.24 9.33
C HIS A 179 -7.40 15.33 10.31
N ASP A 180 -6.13 15.29 10.73
CA ASP A 180 -5.47 16.22 11.65
C ASP A 180 -4.56 17.23 10.92
N ILE A 181 -4.74 17.45 9.61
CA ILE A 181 -3.94 18.40 8.84
C ILE A 181 -4.11 19.85 9.33
N ASP A 182 -3.03 20.64 9.28
CA ASP A 182 -3.07 22.07 9.60
C ASP A 182 -3.83 22.87 8.53
N GLU A 183 -5.13 23.04 8.73
CA GLU A 183 -6.02 23.79 7.84
C GLU A 183 -5.58 25.25 7.63
N ALA A 184 -4.90 25.87 8.60
CA ALA A 184 -4.36 27.22 8.43
C ALA A 184 -3.20 27.24 7.43
N SER A 185 -2.30 26.26 7.48
CA SER A 185 -1.24 26.11 6.49
C SER A 185 -1.77 25.70 5.12
N VAL A 186 -2.80 24.85 5.05
CA VAL A 186 -3.49 24.52 3.79
C VAL A 186 -4.13 25.77 3.17
N ALA A 187 -4.82 26.60 3.95
CA ALA A 187 -5.40 27.84 3.48
C ALA A 187 -4.32 28.81 2.94
N ARG A 188 -3.17 28.91 3.63
CA ARG A 188 -2.03 29.71 3.17
C ARG A 188 -1.40 29.18 1.88
N LEU A 189 -1.31 27.86 1.73
CA LEU A 189 -0.86 27.21 0.47
C LEU A 189 -1.82 27.55 -0.68
N ARG A 190 -3.13 27.44 -0.46
CA ARG A 190 -4.15 27.83 -1.45
C ARG A 190 -4.06 29.30 -1.82
N ALA A 191 -3.90 30.18 -0.83
CA ALA A 191 -3.74 31.62 -1.06
C ALA A 191 -2.47 31.96 -1.86
N ALA A 192 -1.42 31.15 -1.75
CA ALA A 192 -0.19 31.29 -2.53
C ALA A 192 -0.28 30.72 -3.96
N GLY A 193 -1.44 30.21 -4.38
CA GLY A 193 -1.66 29.63 -5.71
C GLY A 193 -1.54 28.10 -5.78
N GLY A 194 -1.24 27.43 -4.67
CA GLY A 194 -1.23 25.97 -4.60
C GLY A 194 -2.65 25.38 -4.66
N ARG A 195 -2.79 24.17 -5.21
CA ARG A 195 -4.08 23.47 -5.25
C ARG A 195 -4.03 22.26 -4.33
N VAL A 196 -4.97 22.21 -3.38
CA VAL A 196 -5.05 21.15 -2.36
C VAL A 196 -6.41 20.49 -2.41
N GLU A 197 -6.42 19.18 -2.64
CA GLU A 197 -7.63 18.36 -2.75
C GLU A 197 -7.60 17.21 -1.75
N ALA A 198 -8.80 16.81 -1.28
CA ALA A 198 -8.96 15.69 -0.36
C ALA A 198 -9.43 14.44 -1.10
N PHE A 199 -8.69 13.34 -1.02
CA PHE A 199 -9.06 12.07 -1.62
C PHE A 199 -10.20 11.41 -0.84
N HIS A 200 -11.27 11.09 -1.56
CA HIS A 200 -12.50 10.48 -1.03
C HIS A 200 -12.95 11.03 0.34
N PRO A 201 -13.43 12.29 0.41
CA PRO A 201 -13.88 12.90 1.65
C PRO A 201 -15.01 12.11 2.31
N VAL A 202 -14.90 11.89 3.62
CA VAL A 202 -15.90 11.17 4.41
C VAL A 202 -16.92 12.18 4.93
N ASN A 203 -18.20 12.01 4.57
CA ASN A 203 -19.29 12.83 5.07
C ASN A 203 -20.44 11.93 5.57
N PRO A 204 -20.56 11.71 6.89
CA PRO A 204 -21.58 10.84 7.48
C PRO A 204 -23.03 11.25 7.14
N LEU A 205 -23.26 12.52 6.81
CA LEU A 205 -24.58 13.04 6.43
C LEU A 205 -24.95 12.72 4.97
N ARG A 206 -24.00 12.29 4.13
CA ARG A 206 -24.28 11.85 2.76
C ARG A 206 -24.67 10.38 2.76
N ARG A 207 -25.81 10.05 2.14
CA ARG A 207 -26.41 8.70 2.06
C ARG A 207 -25.48 7.54 1.62
N ARG A 208 -24.27 7.81 1.11
CA ARG A 208 -23.36 6.81 0.51
C ARG A 208 -21.88 7.04 0.87
N TRP A 209 -21.59 7.42 2.11
CA TRP A 209 -20.21 7.54 2.59
C TRP A 209 -19.56 6.17 2.75
N SER A 210 -18.23 6.12 2.66
CA SER A 210 -17.45 4.91 2.85
C SER A 210 -16.05 5.26 3.35
N VAL A 211 -15.58 4.51 4.34
CA VAL A 211 -14.19 4.58 4.85
C VAL A 211 -13.23 3.70 4.04
N HIS A 212 -13.74 2.93 3.07
CA HIS A 212 -12.94 2.13 2.16
C HIS A 212 -12.43 3.00 0.99
N LEU A 213 -11.63 2.41 0.10
CA LEU A 213 -11.04 3.11 -1.05
C LEU A 213 -10.17 4.30 -0.63
N ARG A 214 -9.21 4.05 0.27
CA ARG A 214 -8.29 5.10 0.74
C ARG A 214 -7.10 5.23 -0.19
N ASN A 215 -6.62 6.45 -0.39
CA ASN A 215 -5.34 6.66 -1.06
C ASN A 215 -4.24 6.42 -0.03
N HIS A 216 -3.58 5.27 -0.15
CA HIS A 216 -2.48 4.89 0.72
C HIS A 216 -1.10 5.12 0.05
N ARG A 217 -1.05 5.92 -1.00
CA ARG A 217 0.19 6.28 -1.71
C ARG A 217 0.98 7.33 -0.93
N LYS A 218 2.28 7.38 -1.19
CA LYS A 218 3.23 8.38 -0.69
C LYS A 218 4.14 8.76 -1.85
N VAL A 219 3.61 9.56 -2.76
CA VAL A 219 4.27 9.93 -4.01
C VAL A 219 4.54 11.43 -4.00
N LEU A 220 5.78 11.82 -4.33
CA LEU A 220 6.15 13.21 -4.59
C LEU A 220 6.87 13.25 -5.93
N VAL A 221 6.42 14.11 -6.83
CA VAL A 221 7.02 14.32 -8.14
C VAL A 221 7.37 15.79 -8.28
N VAL A 222 8.61 16.07 -8.67
CA VAL A 222 9.13 17.41 -8.90
C VAL A 222 9.56 17.53 -10.36
N ASP A 223 9.01 18.52 -11.05
CA ASP A 223 9.29 18.87 -12.45
C ASP A 223 9.13 17.71 -13.45
N GLY A 224 8.40 16.64 -13.06
CA GLY A 224 8.31 15.40 -13.83
C GLY A 224 9.62 14.61 -13.97
N ALA A 225 10.70 15.06 -13.34
CA ALA A 225 12.06 14.53 -13.48
C ALA A 225 12.55 13.77 -12.25
N ILE A 226 12.09 14.17 -11.06
CA ILE A 226 12.43 13.55 -9.78
C ILE A 226 11.16 13.00 -9.15
N GLY A 227 11.16 11.72 -8.81
CA GLY A 227 10.06 11.04 -8.14
C GLY A 227 10.48 10.42 -6.82
N PHE A 228 9.59 10.42 -5.84
CA PHE A 228 9.76 9.73 -4.57
C PHE A 228 8.59 8.79 -4.33
N VAL A 229 8.86 7.57 -3.83
CA VAL A 229 7.85 6.54 -3.54
C VAL A 229 8.35 5.58 -2.46
N GLY A 230 7.46 5.05 -1.61
CA GLY A 230 7.80 4.08 -0.56
C GLY A 230 6.85 4.16 0.62
N GLY A 231 7.33 3.84 1.83
CA GLY A 231 6.46 3.73 3.02
C GLY A 231 6.22 5.03 3.80
N MET A 232 7.09 6.03 3.64
CA MET A 232 7.13 7.23 4.49
C MET A 232 6.00 8.23 4.20
N ASN A 233 5.06 8.38 5.14
CA ASN A 233 4.13 9.53 5.20
C ASN A 233 4.84 10.81 5.70
N ILE A 234 4.11 11.92 5.84
CA ILE A 234 4.64 13.20 6.34
C ILE A 234 4.27 13.36 7.82
N GLY A 235 5.29 13.32 8.70
CA GLY A 235 5.16 13.59 10.13
C GLY A 235 6.44 13.30 10.92
N ASP A 236 6.52 13.78 12.15
CA ASP A 236 7.70 13.77 13.02
C ASP A 236 8.24 12.36 13.30
N ARG A 237 7.33 11.37 13.41
CA ARG A 237 7.71 9.97 13.61
C ARG A 237 8.43 9.39 12.39
N TYR A 238 7.98 9.77 11.20
CA TYR A 238 8.58 9.37 9.91
C TYR A 238 9.87 10.14 9.63
N ALA A 239 9.97 11.42 10.03
CA ALA A 239 11.18 12.22 9.90
C ALA A 239 12.27 11.85 10.94
N GLY A 240 11.94 11.01 11.93
CA GLY A 240 12.89 10.63 12.98
C GLY A 240 13.11 11.71 14.04
N SER A 241 12.21 12.70 14.14
CA SER A 241 12.32 13.87 15.02
C SER A 241 12.08 13.57 16.52
N GLY A 242 11.70 12.33 16.87
CA GLY A 242 11.43 11.93 18.26
C GLY A 242 12.68 11.91 19.16
N ARG A 243 12.59 12.41 20.40
CA ARG A 243 13.71 12.38 21.37
C ARG A 243 14.14 10.95 21.75
N ARG A 244 13.18 10.02 21.83
CA ARG A 244 13.43 8.59 22.12
C ARG A 244 13.49 7.81 20.82
N ARG A 245 14.42 6.84 20.74
CA ARG A 245 14.56 5.96 19.56
C ARG A 245 13.26 5.22 19.21
N SER A 246 12.47 4.80 20.20
CA SER A 246 11.17 4.15 20.00
C SER A 246 10.10 5.00 19.29
N LEU A 247 10.31 6.32 19.20
CA LEU A 247 9.43 7.25 18.50
C LEU A 247 9.90 7.54 17.06
N ARG A 248 11.06 7.02 16.67
CA ARG A 248 11.64 7.18 15.33
C ARG A 248 11.34 5.94 14.52
N TRP A 249 10.32 5.98 13.68
CA TRP A 249 9.90 4.82 12.90
C TRP A 249 10.96 4.46 11.88
N ARG A 250 11.24 3.17 11.67
CA ARG A 250 12.18 2.71 10.64
C ARG A 250 11.41 2.47 9.35
N ASP A 251 11.70 3.21 8.29
CA ASP A 251 10.97 3.11 7.02
C ASP A 251 11.90 3.28 5.82
N THR A 252 11.49 2.83 4.65
CA THR A 252 12.28 2.84 3.41
C THR A 252 11.55 3.60 2.31
N HIS A 253 12.29 4.45 1.61
CA HIS A 253 11.78 5.25 0.51
C HIS A 253 12.76 5.24 -0.67
N LEU A 254 12.28 5.64 -1.84
CA LEU A 254 13.06 5.80 -3.05
C LEU A 254 13.11 7.26 -3.45
N ARG A 255 14.25 7.68 -3.98
CA ARG A 255 14.35 8.82 -4.89
C ARG A 255 14.76 8.29 -6.26
N ILE A 256 13.97 8.60 -7.26
CA ILE A 256 14.13 8.14 -8.64
C ILE A 256 14.31 9.37 -9.52
N GLU A 257 15.36 9.37 -10.33
CA GLU A 257 15.57 10.33 -11.41
C GLU A 257 15.58 9.59 -12.74
N GLY A 258 14.86 10.12 -13.72
CA GLY A 258 14.75 9.53 -15.04
C GLY A 258 13.32 9.12 -15.42
N PRO A 259 13.16 8.28 -16.46
CA PRO A 259 11.84 7.99 -17.03
C PRO A 259 10.80 7.44 -16.05
N ALA A 260 11.20 6.69 -15.02
CA ALA A 260 10.27 6.21 -13.99
C ALA A 260 9.67 7.32 -13.11
N ALA A 261 10.30 8.51 -13.02
CA ALA A 261 9.68 9.66 -12.35
C ALA A 261 8.43 10.15 -13.12
N ARG A 262 8.45 10.05 -14.46
CA ARG A 262 7.27 10.34 -15.30
C ARG A 262 6.15 9.32 -15.09
N ASP A 263 6.48 8.05 -14.87
CA ASP A 263 5.47 7.05 -14.51
C ASP A 263 4.86 7.32 -13.13
N LEU A 264 5.65 7.79 -12.14
CA LEU A 264 5.09 8.28 -10.87
C LEU A 264 4.20 9.52 -11.07
N ALA A 265 4.57 10.43 -11.97
CA ALA A 265 3.76 11.60 -12.33
C ALA A 265 2.39 11.18 -12.91
N ARG A 266 2.38 10.12 -13.72
CA ARG A 266 1.14 9.50 -14.19
C ARG A 266 0.30 8.96 -13.05
N VAL A 267 0.89 8.21 -12.11
CA VAL A 267 0.14 7.66 -10.96
C VAL A 267 -0.57 8.78 -10.19
N PHE A 268 0.12 9.90 -9.97
CA PHE A 268 -0.48 11.10 -9.38
C PHE A 268 -1.61 11.68 -10.25
N ASP A 269 -1.37 11.86 -11.56
CA ASP A 269 -2.37 12.40 -12.49
C ASP A 269 -3.64 11.56 -12.55
N GLU A 270 -3.54 10.23 -12.51
CA GLU A 270 -4.71 9.35 -12.46
C GLU A 270 -5.56 9.59 -11.22
N ASP A 271 -4.97 9.91 -10.07
CA ASP A 271 -5.69 10.26 -8.85
C ASP A 271 -6.20 11.70 -8.87
N TRP A 272 -5.41 12.62 -9.40
CA TRP A 272 -5.82 14.02 -9.59
C TRP A 272 -7.04 14.12 -10.51
N CYS A 273 -7.00 13.48 -11.68
CA CYS A 273 -8.09 13.47 -12.66
C CYS A 273 -9.32 12.70 -12.16
N PHE A 274 -9.14 11.72 -11.27
CA PHE A 274 -10.24 11.06 -10.59
C PHE A 274 -10.98 11.99 -9.61
N MET A 275 -10.21 12.78 -8.86
CA MET A 275 -10.76 13.67 -7.83
C MET A 275 -11.32 14.96 -8.41
N THR A 276 -10.62 15.58 -9.36
CA THR A 276 -10.92 16.92 -9.89
C THR A 276 -11.61 16.89 -11.26
N GLY A 277 -11.44 15.80 -12.02
CA GLY A 277 -11.87 15.71 -13.41
C GLY A 277 -10.86 16.27 -14.43
N GLU A 278 -9.84 16.99 -13.97
CA GLU A 278 -8.75 17.57 -14.76
C GLU A 278 -7.62 16.57 -14.92
N CYS A 279 -7.27 16.24 -16.17
CA CYS A 279 -6.12 15.42 -16.48
C CYS A 279 -4.94 16.34 -16.84
N LEU A 280 -3.76 16.01 -16.33
CA LEU A 280 -2.57 16.86 -16.35
C LEU A 280 -1.67 16.51 -17.53
N ARG A 281 -0.97 17.49 -18.09
CA ARG A 281 0.05 17.21 -19.11
C ARG A 281 1.35 16.81 -18.41
N LEU A 282 1.88 15.63 -18.73
CA LEU A 282 3.15 15.17 -18.18
C LEU A 282 4.34 15.79 -18.94
N ALA A 283 5.31 16.32 -18.20
CA ALA A 283 6.60 16.77 -18.75
C ALA A 283 7.38 15.58 -19.32
N ASP A 284 8.08 15.79 -20.44
CA ASP A 284 8.87 14.75 -21.10
C ASP A 284 9.85 14.10 -20.14
N ALA A 285 10.09 12.79 -20.32
CA ALA A 285 10.98 12.04 -19.46
C ALA A 285 12.38 12.66 -19.50
N ALA A 286 12.86 13.12 -18.34
CA ALA A 286 14.21 13.63 -18.24
C ALA A 286 15.22 12.50 -18.52
N PRO A 287 16.25 12.75 -19.34
CA PRO A 287 17.35 11.80 -19.48
C PRO A 287 18.12 11.76 -18.16
N ALA A 288 18.18 10.59 -17.52
CA ALA A 288 19.07 10.36 -16.38
C ALA A 288 20.27 9.53 -16.82
N LYS A 289 21.37 9.62 -16.06
CA LYS A 289 22.63 8.93 -16.34
C LYS A 289 22.74 7.56 -15.65
N GLY A 290 21.63 7.06 -15.11
CA GLY A 290 21.60 5.76 -14.44
C GLY A 290 21.34 4.61 -15.40
N ASN A 291 21.50 3.37 -14.94
CA ASN A 291 21.28 2.15 -15.73
C ASN A 291 20.24 1.22 -15.10
N THR A 292 19.53 1.70 -14.08
CA THR A 292 18.60 0.88 -13.31
C THR A 292 17.28 0.70 -14.07
N THR A 293 16.80 -0.54 -14.13
CA THR A 293 15.46 -0.84 -14.66
C THR A 293 14.45 -0.72 -13.53
N VAL A 294 13.38 0.04 -13.78
CA VAL A 294 12.32 0.31 -12.79
C VAL A 294 10.95 0.07 -13.43
N ALA A 295 10.15 -0.79 -12.82
CA ALA A 295 8.72 -0.87 -13.10
C ALA A 295 7.95 -0.17 -11.97
N VAL A 296 7.35 0.98 -12.27
CA VAL A 296 6.42 1.65 -11.36
C VAL A 296 5.13 0.85 -11.28
N LEU A 297 4.63 0.68 -10.06
CA LEU A 297 3.58 -0.26 -9.74
C LEU A 297 2.44 0.43 -8.99
N PRO A 298 1.55 1.18 -9.67
CA PRO A 298 0.28 1.54 -9.08
C PRO A 298 -0.53 0.26 -8.87
N SER A 299 -1.12 0.10 -7.70
CA SER A 299 -2.11 -0.95 -7.46
C SER A 299 -3.32 -0.38 -6.76
N GLY A 300 -4.47 -1.00 -6.97
CA GLY A 300 -5.69 -0.54 -6.34
C GLY A 300 -6.91 -1.39 -6.69
N PRO A 301 -8.03 -1.12 -6.00
CA PRO A 301 -9.30 -1.79 -6.24
C PRO A 301 -9.87 -1.54 -7.63
N ASP A 302 -9.34 -0.58 -8.39
CA ASP A 302 -9.67 -0.25 -9.77
C ASP A 302 -9.08 -1.20 -10.81
N GLN A 303 -8.11 -2.05 -10.43
CA GLN A 303 -7.50 -3.04 -11.30
C GLN A 303 -8.20 -4.41 -11.17
N PRO A 304 -8.16 -5.28 -12.21
CA PRO A 304 -8.68 -6.64 -12.12
C PRO A 304 -7.87 -7.49 -11.13
N GLU A 305 -6.55 -7.41 -11.20
CA GLU A 305 -5.61 -7.97 -10.24
C GLU A 305 -4.85 -6.87 -9.51
N ASN A 306 -4.57 -7.04 -8.22
CA ASN A 306 -3.75 -6.09 -7.48
C ASN A 306 -2.27 -6.27 -7.85
N ALA A 307 -1.70 -5.26 -8.52
CA ALA A 307 -0.34 -5.34 -9.04
C ALA A 307 0.72 -5.55 -7.94
N ALA A 308 0.57 -4.94 -6.76
CA ALA A 308 1.48 -5.18 -5.63
C ALA A 308 1.40 -6.63 -5.12
N ALA A 309 0.20 -7.18 -4.95
CA ALA A 309 0.02 -8.58 -4.56
C ALA A 309 0.67 -9.54 -5.56
N LEU A 310 0.53 -9.25 -6.87
CA LEU A 310 1.20 -10.02 -7.91
C LEU A 310 2.72 -9.88 -7.86
N ALA A 311 3.26 -8.68 -7.60
CA ALA A 311 4.70 -8.47 -7.44
C ALA A 311 5.26 -9.30 -6.28
N TRP A 312 4.65 -9.20 -5.09
CA TRP A 312 5.02 -10.02 -3.94
C TRP A 312 4.97 -11.51 -4.29
N PHE A 313 3.86 -11.98 -4.84
CA PHE A 313 3.69 -13.40 -5.21
C PHE A 313 4.74 -13.88 -6.22
N SER A 314 4.96 -13.13 -7.30
CA SER A 314 5.89 -13.50 -8.36
C SER A 314 7.34 -13.47 -7.89
N CYS A 315 7.76 -12.46 -7.11
CA CYS A 315 9.11 -12.41 -6.56
C CYS A 315 9.38 -13.59 -5.60
N ILE A 316 8.44 -13.90 -4.70
CA ILE A 316 8.57 -15.04 -3.77
C ILE A 316 8.56 -16.37 -4.55
N GLY A 317 7.66 -16.49 -5.53
CA GLY A 317 7.47 -17.71 -6.31
C GLY A 317 8.66 -18.04 -7.20
N LEU A 318 9.34 -17.02 -7.74
CA LEU A 318 10.47 -17.17 -8.65
C LEU A 318 11.84 -17.12 -7.96
N ALA A 319 11.91 -16.78 -6.67
CA ALA A 319 13.14 -16.80 -5.90
C ALA A 319 13.79 -18.20 -5.88
N VAL A 320 15.10 -18.23 -6.07
CA VAL A 320 15.91 -19.46 -6.15
C VAL A 320 16.88 -19.58 -4.97
N GLU A 321 17.49 -18.47 -4.54
CA GLU A 321 18.49 -18.46 -3.47
C GLU A 321 17.92 -17.87 -2.18
N ARG A 322 17.25 -16.70 -2.27
CA ARG A 322 16.71 -16.02 -1.09
C ARG A 322 15.52 -15.14 -1.41
N CYS A 323 14.68 -14.93 -0.40
CA CYS A 323 13.61 -13.95 -0.44
C CYS A 323 13.44 -13.33 0.95
N TRP A 324 13.84 -12.07 1.11
CA TRP A 324 13.79 -11.36 2.39
C TRP A 324 12.76 -10.24 2.33
N LEU A 325 11.86 -10.21 3.32
CA LEU A 325 10.67 -9.37 3.33
C LEU A 325 10.63 -8.53 4.61
N THR A 326 10.21 -7.27 4.50
CA THR A 326 9.87 -6.41 5.63
C THR A 326 8.47 -5.84 5.43
N THR A 327 7.62 -5.92 6.44
CA THR A 327 6.28 -5.31 6.43
C THR A 327 5.85 -4.98 7.87
N PRO A 328 5.17 -3.84 8.14
CA PRO A 328 4.66 -3.56 9.48
C PRO A 328 3.51 -4.47 9.88
N TYR A 329 2.69 -4.86 8.90
CA TYR A 329 1.52 -5.70 9.07
C TYR A 329 1.63 -6.90 8.15
N PHE A 330 1.48 -8.08 8.74
CA PHE A 330 1.58 -9.35 8.05
C PHE A 330 0.28 -10.14 8.28
N ALA A 331 -0.64 -9.94 7.36
CA ALA A 331 -1.92 -10.64 7.27
C ALA A 331 -2.12 -11.16 5.82
N PRO A 332 -1.22 -12.04 5.34
CA PRO A 332 -1.18 -12.45 3.95
C PRO A 332 -2.48 -13.17 3.53
N ASN A 333 -2.80 -13.09 2.24
CA ASN A 333 -3.77 -14.01 1.66
C ASN A 333 -3.14 -15.42 1.48
N SER A 334 -3.97 -16.40 1.14
CA SER A 334 -3.52 -17.79 0.95
C SER A 334 -2.45 -17.94 -0.14
N ALA A 335 -2.49 -17.11 -1.18
CA ALA A 335 -1.51 -17.16 -2.26
C ALA A 335 -0.10 -16.77 -1.77
N ILE A 336 0.03 -15.66 -1.03
CA ILE A 336 1.31 -15.22 -0.46
C ILE A 336 1.82 -16.22 0.59
N LEU A 337 0.95 -16.71 1.48
CA LEU A 337 1.33 -17.71 2.47
C LEU A 337 1.83 -19.00 1.81
N THR A 338 1.15 -19.46 0.76
CA THR A 338 1.57 -20.64 -0.01
C THR A 338 2.87 -20.40 -0.75
N ALA A 339 3.07 -19.20 -1.33
CA ALA A 339 4.31 -18.85 -2.00
C ALA A 339 5.51 -18.87 -1.04
N LEU A 340 5.38 -18.27 0.16
CA LEU A 340 6.43 -18.22 1.17
C LEU A 340 6.81 -19.62 1.68
N THR A 341 5.80 -20.40 2.06
CA THR A 341 6.01 -21.76 2.59
C THR A 341 6.54 -22.71 1.50
N SER A 342 6.10 -22.55 0.25
CA SER A 342 6.65 -23.27 -0.90
C SER A 342 8.11 -22.90 -1.15
N ALA A 343 8.46 -21.61 -1.15
CA ALA A 343 9.84 -21.16 -1.34
C ALA A 343 10.79 -21.74 -0.27
N ALA A 344 10.40 -21.66 1.01
CA ALA A 344 11.19 -22.25 2.09
C ALA A 344 11.36 -23.77 1.92
N ARG A 345 10.31 -24.49 1.51
CA ARG A 345 10.38 -25.93 1.22
C ARG A 345 11.24 -26.28 0.00
N ARG A 346 11.44 -25.36 -0.94
CA ARG A 346 12.40 -25.52 -2.04
C ARG A 346 13.86 -25.32 -1.59
N GLY A 347 14.09 -24.87 -0.36
CA GLY A 347 15.43 -24.57 0.16
C GLY A 347 15.86 -23.10 -0.02
N VAL A 348 14.95 -22.21 -0.44
CA VAL A 348 15.22 -20.77 -0.52
C VAL A 348 15.37 -20.20 0.90
N ASP A 349 16.34 -19.32 1.14
CA ASP A 349 16.46 -18.58 2.41
C ASP A 349 15.37 -17.51 2.51
N VAL A 350 14.23 -17.89 3.09
CA VAL A 350 13.09 -16.99 3.28
C VAL A 350 13.14 -16.37 4.67
N ARG A 351 13.19 -15.04 4.72
CA ARG A 351 13.22 -14.28 5.98
C ARG A 351 12.13 -13.23 5.99
N LEU A 352 11.36 -13.17 7.08
CA LEU A 352 10.33 -12.18 7.32
C LEU A 352 10.72 -11.32 8.51
N LEU A 353 10.82 -10.01 8.30
CA LEU A 353 11.02 -9.00 9.34
C LEU A 353 9.71 -8.23 9.58
N VAL A 354 9.27 -8.21 10.82
CA VAL A 354 8.07 -7.51 11.30
C VAL A 354 8.40 -6.77 12.59
N PRO A 355 7.62 -5.74 12.99
CA PRO A 355 7.83 -5.07 14.26
C PRO A 355 7.45 -5.96 15.45
N VAL A 356 8.17 -5.83 16.58
CA VAL A 356 7.75 -6.45 17.85
C VAL A 356 6.45 -5.85 18.39
N ARG A 357 6.22 -4.55 18.10
CA ARG A 357 5.04 -3.78 18.46
C ARG A 357 4.68 -2.85 17.31
N THR A 358 3.45 -2.97 16.85
CA THR A 358 2.82 -2.05 15.91
C THR A 358 2.20 -0.87 16.66
N ASP A 359 1.66 0.08 15.91
CA ASP A 359 0.79 1.15 16.41
C ASP A 359 -0.62 0.67 16.81
N LEU A 360 -1.01 -0.56 16.43
CA LEU A 360 -2.29 -1.18 16.75
C LEU A 360 -2.07 -2.55 17.40
N TRP A 361 -2.22 -2.66 18.72
CA TRP A 361 -1.96 -3.91 19.46
C TRP A 361 -2.64 -5.17 18.89
N LEU A 362 -3.80 -5.01 18.24
CA LEU A 362 -4.50 -6.13 17.61
C LEU A 362 -3.73 -6.66 16.39
N MET A 363 -3.02 -5.82 15.65
CA MET A 363 -2.14 -6.22 14.57
C MET A 363 -0.91 -7.00 15.07
N ASP A 364 -0.48 -6.79 16.31
CA ASP A 364 0.56 -7.62 16.92
C ASP A 364 0.09 -9.08 17.07
N LEU A 365 -1.19 -9.27 17.40
CA LEU A 365 -1.80 -10.60 17.48
C LEU A 365 -2.01 -11.22 16.10
N VAL A 366 -2.43 -10.42 15.12
CA VAL A 366 -2.59 -10.87 13.73
C VAL A 366 -1.25 -11.33 13.16
N ASN A 367 -0.18 -10.54 13.29
CA ASN A 367 1.15 -10.91 12.80
C ASN A 367 1.57 -12.27 13.37
N ARG A 368 1.45 -12.43 14.70
CA ARG A 368 1.88 -13.64 15.42
C ARG A 368 1.04 -14.88 15.11
N SER A 369 -0.20 -14.72 14.62
CA SER A 369 -1.05 -15.87 14.27
C SER A 369 -0.52 -16.66 13.07
N PHE A 370 0.27 -16.02 12.19
CA PHE A 370 0.86 -16.66 11.01
C PHE A 370 2.24 -17.29 11.28
N TYR A 371 2.89 -16.99 12.42
CA TYR A 371 4.24 -17.48 12.72
C TYR A 371 4.34 -19.02 12.74
N PRO A 372 3.38 -19.79 13.34
CA PRO A 372 3.46 -21.25 13.35
C PRO A 372 3.61 -21.86 11.95
N ALA A 373 2.75 -21.47 11.01
CA ALA A 373 2.75 -22.01 9.65
C ALA A 373 4.04 -21.65 8.88
N LEU A 374 4.56 -20.44 9.11
CA LEU A 374 5.80 -19.98 8.48
C LEU A 374 7.01 -20.74 9.01
N VAL A 375 7.18 -20.77 10.33
CA VAL A 375 8.33 -21.38 10.99
C VAL A 375 8.36 -22.89 10.77
N GLU A 376 7.20 -23.55 10.77
CA GLU A 376 7.10 -24.97 10.44
C GLU A 376 7.54 -25.28 9.00
N ALA A 377 7.28 -24.36 8.07
CA ALA A 377 7.72 -24.51 6.68
C ALA A 377 9.20 -24.15 6.45
N GLY A 378 9.92 -23.66 7.47
CA GLY A 378 11.32 -23.25 7.38
C GLY A 378 11.56 -21.77 7.12
N VAL A 379 10.51 -20.93 7.15
CA VAL A 379 10.66 -19.47 7.07
C VAL A 379 11.19 -18.93 8.39
N ARG A 380 12.23 -18.09 8.33
CA ARG A 380 12.80 -17.43 9.51
C ARG A 380 12.08 -16.12 9.77
N VAL A 381 11.53 -15.96 10.96
CA VAL A 381 10.75 -14.75 11.34
C VAL A 381 11.53 -13.96 12.37
N PHE A 382 11.64 -12.64 12.17
CA PHE A 382 12.37 -11.72 13.01
C PHE A 382 11.45 -10.58 13.48
N GLU A 383 11.53 -10.25 14.76
CA GLU A 383 10.83 -9.11 15.36
C GLU A 383 11.81 -7.96 15.60
N TYR A 384 11.66 -6.85 14.87
CA TYR A 384 12.43 -5.62 15.05
C TYR A 384 12.10 -4.98 16.39
N GLN A 385 13.11 -4.78 17.24
CA GLN A 385 12.95 -4.35 18.63
C GLN A 385 12.92 -2.82 18.86
N PRO A 386 13.76 -2.00 18.19
CA PRO A 386 14.03 -0.64 18.67
C PRO A 386 12.89 0.36 18.52
N ALA A 387 12.07 0.20 17.48
CA ALA A 387 10.98 1.08 17.13
C ALA A 387 9.96 0.34 16.25
N PHE A 388 8.91 1.02 15.81
CA PHE A 388 8.03 0.47 14.78
C PHE A 388 8.75 0.50 13.43
N VAL A 389 8.93 -0.67 12.79
CA VAL A 389 9.38 -0.78 11.40
C VAL A 389 8.17 -0.70 10.48
N HIS A 390 8.12 0.37 9.69
CA HIS A 390 7.02 0.68 8.76
C HIS A 390 7.41 0.45 7.29
N ALA A 391 8.61 -0.08 7.02
CA ALA A 391 9.05 -0.42 5.66
C ALA A 391 8.18 -1.54 5.04
N LYS A 392 7.90 -1.42 3.73
CA LYS A 392 7.26 -2.48 2.92
C LYS A 392 8.18 -2.84 1.76
N THR A 393 9.06 -3.80 2.01
CA THR A 393 10.18 -4.08 1.12
C THR A 393 10.39 -5.56 0.91
N LEU A 394 10.86 -5.92 -0.28
CA LEU A 394 11.30 -7.26 -0.62
C LEU A 394 12.62 -7.19 -1.38
N VAL A 395 13.51 -8.14 -1.12
CA VAL A 395 14.64 -8.45 -2.00
C VAL A 395 14.61 -9.95 -2.30
N ALA A 396 14.67 -10.29 -3.59
CA ALA A 396 14.72 -11.65 -4.09
C ALA A 396 15.99 -11.88 -4.90
N ASP A 397 16.70 -12.94 -4.53
CA ASP A 397 17.98 -13.35 -5.12
C ASP A 397 18.99 -12.19 -5.14
N THR A 398 19.61 -11.91 -6.28
CA THR A 398 20.67 -10.89 -6.43
C THR A 398 20.26 -9.71 -7.28
N GLU A 399 19.05 -9.67 -7.84
CA GLU A 399 18.70 -8.69 -8.87
C GLU A 399 17.37 -7.96 -8.63
N LEU A 400 16.40 -8.57 -7.92
CA LEU A 400 15.06 -8.00 -7.76
C LEU A 400 14.85 -7.39 -6.39
N SER A 401 14.32 -6.17 -6.37
CA SER A 401 13.83 -5.52 -5.18
C SER A 401 12.44 -4.93 -5.40
N PHE A 402 11.64 -4.87 -4.34
CA PHE A 402 10.38 -4.13 -4.30
C PHE A 402 10.40 -3.17 -3.11
N ILE A 403 9.98 -1.93 -3.34
CA ILE A 403 9.73 -0.93 -2.31
C ILE A 403 8.43 -0.22 -2.66
N GLY A 404 7.53 -0.05 -1.69
CA GLY A 404 6.28 0.65 -1.93
C GLY A 404 5.52 0.99 -0.66
N SER A 405 4.24 1.28 -0.82
CA SER A 405 3.31 1.60 0.27
C SER A 405 2.44 0.41 0.69
N ALA A 406 2.32 -0.62 -0.16
CA ALA A 406 1.47 -1.79 0.07
C ALA A 406 2.05 -2.72 1.13
N ASN A 407 1.32 -2.93 2.23
CA ASN A 407 1.64 -3.95 3.22
C ASN A 407 1.27 -5.35 2.68
N VAL A 408 1.71 -6.38 3.38
CA VAL A 408 1.29 -7.76 3.11
C VAL A 408 -0.01 -8.06 3.87
N ASP A 409 -1.09 -7.35 3.52
CA ASP A 409 -2.41 -7.49 4.12
C ASP A 409 -3.56 -7.39 3.10
N ILE A 410 -4.75 -7.83 3.52
CA ILE A 410 -5.94 -7.87 2.66
C ILE A 410 -6.35 -6.45 2.24
N ARG A 411 -6.13 -5.43 3.07
CA ARG A 411 -6.55 -4.05 2.77
C ARG A 411 -5.72 -3.44 1.66
N SER A 412 -4.40 -3.57 1.74
CA SER A 412 -3.46 -3.15 0.70
C SER A 412 -3.75 -3.90 -0.61
N PHE A 413 -4.14 -5.17 -0.52
CA PHE A 413 -4.44 -5.98 -1.70
C PHE A 413 -5.84 -5.80 -2.30
N GLN A 414 -6.82 -5.28 -1.56
CA GLN A 414 -8.22 -5.25 -2.04
C GLN A 414 -8.92 -3.90 -1.94
N LEU A 415 -8.49 -3.02 -1.03
CA LEU A 415 -9.28 -1.84 -0.65
C LEU A 415 -8.53 -0.52 -0.81
N ASN A 416 -7.20 -0.51 -0.69
CA ASN A 416 -6.40 0.71 -0.78
C ASN A 416 -5.82 0.90 -2.18
N PHE A 417 -5.67 2.17 -2.56
CA PHE A 417 -4.78 2.54 -3.66
C PHE A 417 -3.36 2.65 -3.11
N GLU A 418 -2.43 1.94 -3.72
CA GLU A 418 -1.03 1.85 -3.31
C GLU A 418 -0.13 2.18 -4.49
N ALA A 419 1.13 2.49 -4.21
CA ALA A 419 2.16 2.70 -5.21
C ALA A 419 3.46 2.04 -4.75
N GLY A 420 4.20 1.47 -5.68
CA GLY A 420 5.51 0.92 -5.43
C GLY A 420 6.37 0.90 -6.69
N ALA A 421 7.55 0.32 -6.56
CA ALA A 421 8.45 0.10 -7.67
C ALA A 421 9.09 -1.29 -7.51
N VAL A 422 9.16 -2.02 -8.62
CA VAL A 422 10.06 -3.18 -8.76
C VAL A 422 11.33 -2.68 -9.44
N ILE A 423 12.47 -2.94 -8.81
CA ILE A 423 13.80 -2.53 -9.25
C ILE A 423 14.55 -3.79 -9.65
N ALA A 424 15.04 -3.80 -10.89
CA ALA A 424 15.89 -4.84 -11.43
C ALA A 424 17.31 -4.28 -11.62
N ASP A 425 18.14 -4.45 -10.59
CA ASP A 425 19.51 -3.93 -10.52
C ASP A 425 20.28 -4.67 -9.40
N PRO A 426 21.37 -5.39 -9.74
CA PRO A 426 22.14 -6.13 -8.74
C PRO A 426 22.81 -5.25 -7.67
N GLY A 427 23.28 -4.06 -8.06
CA GLY A 427 23.86 -3.10 -7.13
C GLY A 427 22.83 -2.55 -6.15
N PHE A 428 21.60 -2.35 -6.61
CA PHE A 428 20.49 -1.95 -5.75
C PHE A 428 20.02 -3.08 -4.83
N ALA A 429 19.90 -4.32 -5.33
CA ALA A 429 19.59 -5.49 -4.51
C ALA A 429 20.61 -5.67 -3.38
N GLY A 430 21.91 -5.52 -3.67
CA GLY A 430 22.96 -5.54 -2.65
C GLY A 430 22.81 -4.45 -1.58
N GLN A 431 22.29 -3.27 -1.91
CA GLN A 431 21.98 -2.23 -0.92
C GLN A 431 20.81 -2.65 -0.02
N MET A 432 19.75 -3.21 -0.61
CA MET A 432 18.59 -3.72 0.12
C MET A 432 18.96 -4.84 1.09
N GLU A 433 19.86 -5.73 0.68
CA GLU A 433 20.39 -6.79 1.54
C GLU A 433 21.15 -6.25 2.74
N ARG A 434 22.08 -5.32 2.51
CA ARG A 434 22.85 -4.69 3.60
C ARG A 434 21.92 -4.00 4.59
N GLN A 435 20.91 -3.31 4.08
CA GLN A 435 19.90 -2.68 4.93
C GLN A 435 19.10 -3.71 5.74
N PHE A 436 18.65 -4.80 5.10
CA PHE A 436 17.89 -5.85 5.77
C PHE A 436 18.72 -6.51 6.88
N LEU A 437 19.99 -6.82 6.60
CA LEU A 437 20.90 -7.38 7.59
C LEU A 437 21.17 -6.41 8.76
N ALA A 438 21.33 -5.12 8.49
CA ALA A 438 21.44 -4.10 9.54
C ALA A 438 20.18 -4.03 10.42
N ASP A 439 18.99 -4.18 9.82
CA ASP A 439 17.74 -4.26 10.60
C ASP A 439 17.68 -5.58 11.42
N LEU A 440 18.29 -6.68 10.94
CA LEU A 440 18.36 -7.94 11.69
C LEU A 440 19.27 -7.89 12.92
N GLU A 441 20.35 -7.10 12.90
CA GLU A 441 21.24 -6.92 14.06
C GLU A 441 20.49 -6.38 15.29
N GLU A 442 19.43 -5.64 15.05
CA GLU A 442 18.55 -5.03 16.04
C GLU A 442 17.23 -5.83 16.23
N SER A 443 17.18 -7.04 15.69
CA SER A 443 15.99 -7.88 15.70
C SER A 443 16.20 -9.15 16.51
N ARG A 444 15.08 -9.73 16.96
CA ARG A 444 15.07 -11.03 17.62
C ARG A 444 14.43 -12.07 16.72
N GLU A 445 15.14 -13.17 16.46
CA GLU A 445 14.56 -14.30 15.75
C GLU A 445 13.52 -15.03 16.62
N VAL A 446 12.36 -15.32 16.03
CA VAL A 446 11.27 -16.04 16.67
C VAL A 446 11.67 -17.51 16.84
N SER A 447 11.74 -17.96 18.09
CA SER A 447 12.12 -19.35 18.40
C SER A 447 11.04 -20.35 17.98
N VAL A 448 11.43 -21.36 17.19
CA VAL A 448 10.57 -22.50 16.84
C VAL A 448 9.98 -23.17 18.08
N GLY A 449 10.79 -23.36 19.12
CA GLY A 449 10.34 -23.97 20.37
C GLY A 449 9.35 -23.10 21.15
N ALA A 450 9.47 -21.77 21.08
CA ALA A 450 8.52 -20.86 21.72
C ALA A 450 7.16 -20.88 21.00
N VAL A 451 7.17 -20.94 19.67
CA VAL A 451 5.94 -21.01 18.85
C VAL A 451 5.20 -22.32 19.11
N ARG A 452 5.92 -23.46 19.16
CA ARG A 452 5.31 -24.78 19.42
C ARG A 452 4.78 -24.95 20.85
N ARG A 453 5.33 -24.24 21.83
CA ARG A 453 4.92 -24.28 23.25
C ARG A 453 3.91 -23.19 23.63
N GLY A 454 3.33 -22.50 22.65
CA GLY A 454 2.36 -21.43 22.90
C GLY A 454 1.18 -21.89 23.75
N SER A 455 0.68 -21.01 24.62
CA SER A 455 -0.52 -21.28 25.42
C SER A 455 -1.76 -21.36 24.53
N VAL A 456 -2.72 -22.23 24.88
CA VAL A 456 -4.03 -22.35 24.20
C VAL A 456 -4.75 -21.00 24.14
N TRP A 457 -4.61 -20.17 25.17
CA TRP A 457 -5.17 -18.81 25.20
C TRP A 457 -4.52 -17.87 24.18
N ALA A 458 -3.21 -18.03 23.95
CA ALA A 458 -2.51 -17.27 22.93
C ALA A 458 -2.99 -17.69 21.53
N ALA A 459 -3.14 -19.00 21.29
CA ALA A 459 -3.67 -19.51 20.02
C ALA A 459 -5.12 -19.05 19.76
N ALA A 460 -5.98 -19.08 20.78
CA ALA A 460 -7.37 -18.63 20.67
C ALA A 460 -7.48 -17.12 20.37
N SER A 461 -6.70 -16.29 21.08
CA SER A 461 -6.68 -14.83 20.84
C SER A 461 -6.10 -14.46 19.47
N GLN A 462 -5.06 -15.15 19.03
CA GLN A 462 -4.49 -15.00 17.68
C GLN A 462 -5.48 -15.41 16.58
N GLY A 463 -6.20 -16.53 16.76
CA GLY A 463 -7.25 -16.97 15.85
C GLY A 463 -8.42 -15.98 15.77
N ALA A 464 -8.87 -15.45 16.91
CA ALA A 464 -9.89 -14.41 16.95
C ALA A 464 -9.44 -13.12 16.24
N ALA A 465 -8.18 -12.70 16.45
CA ALA A 465 -7.60 -11.55 15.77
C ALA A 465 -7.56 -11.73 14.24
N GLN A 466 -7.25 -12.95 13.76
CA GLN A 466 -7.24 -13.25 12.33
C GLN A 466 -8.60 -13.07 11.66
N VAL A 467 -9.70 -13.38 12.36
CA VAL A 467 -11.07 -13.14 11.87
C VAL A 467 -11.36 -11.65 11.74
N LEU A 468 -10.80 -10.84 12.63
CA LEU A 468 -10.95 -9.38 12.62
C LEU A 468 -9.98 -8.66 11.66
N ALA A 469 -8.91 -9.33 11.21
CA ALA A 469 -7.88 -8.75 10.35
C ALA A 469 -8.41 -8.04 9.08
N PRO A 470 -9.46 -8.52 8.38
CA PRO A 470 -10.02 -7.78 7.23
C PRO A 470 -10.69 -6.45 7.58
N LEU A 471 -11.01 -6.21 8.86
CA LEU A 471 -11.69 -5.00 9.34
C LEU A 471 -10.71 -3.92 9.81
N LEU A 472 -9.49 -4.32 10.16
CA LEU A 472 -8.36 -3.47 10.59
C LEU A 472 -7.65 -2.99 9.33
#